data_AF-A0A0F7IHQ5-F1
#
_entry.id   AF-A0A0F7IHQ5-F1
#
_cell.length_a   1.000
_cell.length_b   1.000
_cell.length_c   1.000
_cell.angle_alpha   90.00
_cell.angle_beta   90.00
_cell.angle_gamma   90.00
#
_symmetry.space_group_name_H-M   'P 1'
#
loop_
_entity.id
_entity.type
_entity.pdbx_description
1 polymer ?
#
loop_
_entity_poly.entity_id
_entity_poly.type
_entity_poly.pdbx_seq_one_letter_code
_entity_poly.pdbx_strand_id
1 'polypeptide(L)' 'MREEVYFKLRESVERYFREAEEGGFSYKRVQWELDNLIYPYIGSFLASGEISREQAEELFRMCEERLRALKEPL' A
#
# COMPACT_ATOMS: atom_id res chain seq x y z
N MET A 1 -11.92 -11.13 -12.99
CA MET A 1 -10.97 -10.16 -13.56
C MET A 1 -10.62 -9.07 -12.55
N ARG A 2 -11.59 -8.26 -12.10
CA ARG A 2 -11.41 -7.25 -11.04
C ARG A 2 -10.81 -7.81 -9.73
N GLU A 3 -11.30 -8.96 -9.25
CA GLU A 3 -10.74 -9.60 -8.04
C GLU A 3 -9.29 -10.05 -8.22
N GLU A 4 -8.93 -10.61 -9.37
CA GLU A 4 -7.55 -11.05 -9.63
C GLU A 4 -6.57 -9.86 -9.62
N VAL A 5 -6.98 -8.73 -10.21
CA VAL A 5 -6.17 -7.50 -10.19
C VAL A 5 -6.00 -7.00 -8.76
N TYR A 6 -7.08 -6.95 -7.98
CA TYR A 6 -7.02 -6.57 -6.57
C TYR A 6 -6.08 -7.47 -5.76
N PHE A 7 -6.15 -8.80 -5.90
CA PHE A 7 -5.27 -9.71 -5.19
C PHE A 7 -3.80 -9.48 -5.54
N LYS A 8 -3.46 -9.32 -6.83
CA LYS A 8 -2.09 -9.02 -7.26
C LYS A 8 -1.59 -7.68 -6.73
N LEU A 9 -2.46 -6.66 -6.73
CA LEU A 9 -2.13 -5.35 -6.19
C LEU A 9 -1.85 -5.43 -4.69
N ARG A 10 -2.73 -6.11 -3.94
CA ARG A 10 -2.55 -6.37 -2.51
C ARG A 10 -1.24 -7.10 -2.23
N GLU A 11 -0.97 -8.20 -2.93
CA GLU A 11 0.29 -8.96 -2.78
C GLU A 11 1.52 -8.09 -3.05
N SER A 12 1.45 -7.18 -4.01
CA SER A 12 2.54 -6.26 -4.34
C SER A 12 2.80 -5.27 -3.20
N VAL A 13 1.73 -4.71 -2.61
CA VAL A 13 1.84 -3.81 -1.46
C VAL A 13 2.33 -4.56 -0.21
N GLU A 14 1.83 -5.77 0.05
CA GLU A 14 2.29 -6.61 1.17
C GLU A 14 3.77 -6.98 1.03
N ARG A 15 4.22 -7.29 -0.19
CA ARG A 15 5.63 -7.56 -0.48
C ARG A 15 6.50 -6.33 -0.23
N TYR A 16 6.06 -5.16 -0.69
CA TYR A 16 6.75 -3.91 -0.42
C TYR A 16 7.00 -3.70 1.09
N PHE A 17 5.98 -3.85 1.94
CA PHE A 17 6.14 -3.66 3.38
C PHE A 17 7.09 -4.69 4.00
N ARG A 18 7.07 -5.94 3.54
CA ARG A 18 8.02 -6.98 3.99
C ARG A 18 9.46 -6.60 3.63
N GLU A 19 9.70 -6.17 2.40
CA GLU A 19 11.02 -5.72 1.95
C GLU A 19 11.48 -4.47 2.70
N ALA A 20 10.56 -3.55 3.01
CA ALA A 20 10.85 -2.37 3.80
C ALA A 20 11.25 -2.75 5.24
N GLU A 21 10.58 -3.73 5.85
CA GLU A 21 10.89 -4.24 7.19
C GLU A 21 12.24 -4.99 7.20
N GLU A 22 12.44 -5.95 6.30
CA GLU A 22 13.70 -6.71 6.15
C GLU A 22 14.89 -5.79 5.82
N GLY A 23 14.65 -4.74 5.04
CA GLY A 23 15.64 -3.74 4.66
C GLY A 23 15.88 -2.64 5.71
N GLY A 24 15.14 -2.64 6.82
CA GLY A 24 15.29 -1.64 7.88
C GLY A 24 14.93 -0.21 7.43
N PHE A 25 13.90 -0.05 6.61
CA PHE A 25 13.50 1.25 6.09
C PHE A 25 12.93 2.12 7.21
N SER A 26 13.37 3.38 7.27
CA SER A 26 12.83 4.32 8.25
C SER A 26 11.36 4.68 7.94
N TYR A 27 10.60 5.03 8.98
CA TYR A 27 9.24 5.57 8.86
C TYR A 27 9.12 6.65 7.77
N LYS A 28 10.03 7.63 7.76
CA LYS A 28 10.00 8.75 6.80
C LYS A 28 10.18 8.28 5.35
N ARG A 29 11.02 7.26 5.14
CA ARG A 29 11.23 6.69 3.80
C ARG A 29 9.96 5.99 3.33
N VAL A 30 9.37 5.14 4.18
CA VAL A 30 8.15 4.40 3.85
C VAL A 30 7.00 5.36 3.60
N GLN A 31 6.84 6.39 4.43
CA GLN A 31 5.85 7.44 4.22
C GLN A 31 6.02 8.12 2.85
N TRP A 32 7.24 8.51 2.50
CA TRP A 32 7.50 9.16 1.21
C TRP A 32 7.18 8.24 0.03
N GLU A 33 7.56 6.96 0.09
CA GLU A 33 7.27 5.98 -0.97
C GLU A 33 5.78 5.69 -1.08
N LEU A 34 5.04 5.67 0.03
CA LEU A 34 3.58 5.56 0.03
C LEU A 34 2.93 6.75 -0.69
N ASP A 35 3.29 7.97 -0.28
CA ASP A 35 2.70 9.20 -0.81
C ASP A 35 3.00 9.42 -2.31
N ASN A 36 4.21 9.05 -2.75
CA ASN A 36 4.70 9.39 -4.09
C ASN A 36 4.63 8.24 -5.10
N LEU A 37 4.57 6.99 -4.64
CA LEU A 37 4.60 5.82 -5.53
C LEU A 37 3.36 4.95 -5.35
N ILE A 38 3.10 4.47 -4.13
CA ILE A 38 2.11 3.41 -3.90
C ILE A 38 0.68 3.96 -3.96
N TYR A 39 0.38 5.08 -3.30
CA TYR A 39 -0.96 5.69 -3.36
C TYR A 39 -1.33 6.15 -4.76
N PRO A 40 -0.46 6.82 -5.54
CA PRO A 40 -0.73 7.09 -6.95
C PRO A 40 -0.96 5.82 -7.77
N TYR A 41 -0.20 4.75 -7.51
CA TYR A 41 -0.36 3.48 -8.21
C TYR A 41 -1.74 2.86 -7.92
N ILE A 42 -2.14 2.71 -6.65
CA ILE A 42 -3.49 2.24 -6.27
C ILE A 42 -4.58 3.15 -6.89
N GLY A 43 -4.37 4.47 -6.83
CA GLY A 43 -5.25 5.47 -7.41
C GLY A 43 -5.47 5.28 -8.91
N SER A 44 -4.45 4.86 -9.67
CA SER A 44 -4.59 4.57 -11.10
C SER A 44 -5.50 3.38 -11.39
N PHE A 45 -5.45 2.29 -10.60
CA PHE A 45 -6.37 1.15 -10.74
C PHE A 45 -7.81 1.50 -10.36
N LEU A 46 -7.96 2.39 -9.37
CA LEU A 46 -9.28 2.90 -9.00
C LEU A 46 -9.85 3.77 -10.13
N ALA A 47 -9.05 4.66 -10.70
CA ALA A 47 -9.46 5.55 -11.79
C ALA A 47 -9.79 4.79 -13.08
N SER A 48 -9.10 3.68 -13.36
CA SER A 48 -9.37 2.82 -14.51
C SER A 48 -10.58 1.89 -14.30
N GLY A 49 -11.10 1.77 -13.07
CA GLY A 49 -12.19 0.86 -12.73
C GLY A 49 -11.76 -0.61 -12.62
N GLU A 50 -10.46 -0.87 -12.62
CA GLU A 50 -9.86 -2.19 -12.43
C GLU A 50 -10.01 -2.73 -11.01
N ILE A 51 -10.20 -1.83 -10.03
CA ILE A 51 -10.63 -2.16 -8.66
C ILE A 51 -11.85 -1.31 -8.26
N SER A 52 -12.63 -1.79 -7.29
CA SER A 52 -13.74 -1.02 -6.71
C SER A 52 -13.25 0.00 -5.69
N ARG A 53 -14.14 0.91 -5.29
CA ARG A 53 -13.88 1.86 -4.22
C ARG A 53 -13.58 1.16 -2.89
N GLU A 54 -14.36 0.14 -2.55
CA GLU A 54 -14.21 -0.64 -1.31
C GLU A 54 -12.85 -1.35 -1.27
N GLN A 55 -12.43 -1.90 -2.41
CA GLN A 55 -11.12 -2.53 -2.57
C GLN A 55 -9.97 -1.52 -2.39
N ALA A 56 -10.10 -0.32 -2.95
CA ALA A 56 -9.12 0.75 -2.76
C ALA A 56 -9.08 1.21 -1.29
N GLU A 57 -10.24 1.39 -0.66
CA GLU A 57 -10.35 1.75 0.76
C GLU A 57 -9.68 0.72 1.67
N GLU A 58 -9.79 -0.58 1.37
CA GLU A 58 -9.08 -1.64 2.10
C GLU A 58 -7.56 -1.53 1.92
N LEU A 59 -7.08 -1.31 0.70
CA LEU A 59 -5.64 -1.15 0.41
C LEU A 59 -5.05 0.06 1.12
N PHE A 60 -5.73 1.21 1.07
CA PHE A 60 -5.29 2.42 1.77
C PHE A 60 -5.25 2.20 3.28
N ARG A 61 -6.29 1.57 3.84
CA ARG A 61 -6.32 1.24 5.28
C ARG A 61 -5.16 0.34 5.67
N MET A 62 -4.88 -0.71 4.88
CA MET A 62 -3.75 -1.60 5.12
C MET A 62 -2.41 -0.83 5.12
N CYS A 63 -2.22 0.09 4.18
CA CYS A 63 -1.01 0.90 4.13
C CYS A 63 -0.86 1.79 5.37
N GLU A 64 -1.94 2.46 5.78
CA GLU A 64 -1.95 3.32 6.97
C GLU A 64 -1.68 2.55 8.27
N GLU A 65 -2.27 1.35 8.41
CA GLU A 65 -2.04 0.46 9.55
C GLU A 65 -0.58 0.00 9.61
N ARG A 66 0.00 -0.40 8.47
CA ARG A 66 1.41 -0.81 8.38
C ARG A 66 2.37 0.36 8.62
N LEU A 67 2.11 1.52 8.04
CA LEU A 67 2.89 2.73 8.27
C LEU A 67 2.84 3.15 9.75
N ARG A 68 1.67 3.04 10.39
CA ARG A 68 1.53 3.30 11.83
C ARG A 68 2.33 2.32 12.67
N ALA A 69 2.39 1.05 12.31
CA ALA A 69 3.20 0.05 13.03
C ALA A 69 4.72 0.35 12.97
N LEU A 70 5.19 1.03 11.90
CA LEU A 70 6.57 1.49 11.78
C LEU A 70 6.86 2.76 12.59
N LYS A 71 5.84 3.52 12.96
CA LYS A 71 5.98 4.68 13.83
C LYS A 71 6.15 4.16 15.24
N GLU A 72 7.39 4.13 15.74
CA GLU A 72 7.69 3.67 17.10
C GLU A 72 6.68 4.24 18.11
N PRO A 73 6.19 3.42 19.06
CA PRO A 73 5.52 3.97 20.22
C PRO A 73 6.54 4.82 20.98
N LEU A 74 6.28 6.14 21.04
CA LEU A 74 6.99 7.08 21.89
C LEU A 74 7.04 6.62 23.35
#